data_AF-A0A0Q4N555-F1
#
_entry.id   AF-A0A0Q4N555-F1
#
_cell.length_a   1.000
_cell.length_b   1.000
_cell.length_c   1.000
_cell.angle_alpha   90.00
_cell.angle_beta   90.00
_cell.angle_gamma   90.00
#
_symmetry.space_group_name_H-M   'P 1'
#
loop_
_entity.id
_entity.type
_entity.pdbx_description
1 polymer ?
#
loop_
_entity_poly.entity_id
_entity_poly.type
_entity_poly.pdbx_seq_one_letter_code
_entity_poly.pdbx_strand_id
1 'polypeptide(L)'
;MACKLPPADDSYRTFARELTRRAMLPYYREYDLLWIEEAFDEAWGWREQWLVTEGETLAGWAVQRHLPLLRLMVFNSNPAPALYARNGFVAVGQDDCFIRMQRVLAG
;
A
#
# COMPACT_ATOMS: atom_id res chain seq x y z
N MET A 1 11.23 -17.13 -11.58
CA MET A 1 11.08 -17.54 -10.17
C MET A 1 9.61 -17.37 -9.76
N ALA A 2 9.05 -18.31 -9.00
CA ALA A 2 7.68 -18.16 -8.47
C ALA A 2 7.64 -16.99 -7.48
N CYS A 3 6.69 -16.08 -7.63
CA CYS A 3 6.54 -14.92 -6.75
C CYS A 3 5.60 -15.35 -5.63
N LYS A 4 6.11 -15.35 -4.39
CA LYS A 4 5.34 -15.74 -3.21
C LYS A 4 4.90 -14.48 -2.48
N LEU A 5 3.67 -14.49 -2.00
CA LEU A 5 3.10 -13.45 -1.16
C LEU A 5 2.61 -14.15 0.11
N PRO A 6 3.49 -14.42 1.09
CA PRO A 6 3.10 -15.11 2.31
C PRO A 6 2.27 -14.17 3.20
N PRO A 7 1.31 -14.70 3.97
CA PRO A 7 0.57 -13.90 4.94
C PRO A 7 1.54 -13.40 6.02
N ALA A 8 1.32 -12.20 6.52
CA ALA A 8 1.99 -11.71 7.72
C ALA A 8 1.17 -12.12 8.96
N ASP A 9 1.85 -12.66 9.97
CA ASP A 9 1.28 -12.91 11.29
C ASP A 9 1.60 -11.76 12.27
N ASP A 10 1.07 -11.86 13.49
CA ASP A 10 1.21 -10.82 14.52
C ASP A 10 2.66 -10.51 14.93
N SER A 11 3.62 -11.39 14.63
CA SER A 11 5.04 -11.09 14.88
C SER A 11 5.54 -9.89 14.05
N TYR A 12 4.88 -9.57 12.94
CA TYR A 12 5.21 -8.43 12.08
C TYR A 12 4.49 -7.13 12.45
N ARG A 13 3.51 -7.16 13.37
CA ARG A 13 2.66 -5.99 13.67
C ARG A 13 3.47 -4.78 14.11
N THR A 14 4.39 -4.97 15.05
CA THR A 14 5.27 -3.89 15.55
C THR A 14 6.12 -3.29 14.42
N PHE A 15 6.68 -4.14 13.56
CA PHE A 15 7.47 -3.70 12.41
C PHE A 15 6.63 -2.88 11.43
N ALA A 16 5.45 -3.38 11.06
CA ALA A 16 4.57 -2.70 10.11
C ALA A 16 4.04 -1.37 10.65
N ARG A 17 3.74 -1.31 11.96
CA ARG A 17 3.32 -0.09 12.65
C ARG A 17 4.41 0.97 12.60
N GLU A 18 5.65 0.61 12.94
CA GLU A 18 6.76 1.55 12.93
C GLU A 18 7.13 1.99 11.51
N LEU A 19 7.11 1.07 10.54
CA LEU A 19 7.33 1.39 9.13
C LEU A 19 6.29 2.40 8.63
N THR A 20 5.00 2.15 8.91
CA THR A 20 3.89 3.03 8.51
C THR A 20 4.00 4.38 9.19
N ARG A 21 4.22 4.41 10.51
CA ARG A 21 4.40 5.63 11.28
C ARG A 21 5.52 6.48 10.70
N ARG A 22 6.71 5.90 10.44
CA ARG A 22 7.85 6.64 9.88
C ARG A 22 7.58 7.15 8.47
N ALA A 23 7.00 6.33 7.61
CA ALA A 23 6.70 6.71 6.22
C ALA A 23 5.65 7.83 6.14
N MET A 24 4.65 7.79 7.02
CA MET A 24 3.52 8.72 7.02
C MET A 24 3.68 9.90 7.96
N LEU A 25 4.69 9.92 8.86
CA LEU A 25 4.86 11.00 9.84
C LEU A 25 4.93 12.40 9.20
N PRO A 26 5.63 12.63 8.07
CA PRO A 26 5.61 13.95 7.42
C PRO A 26 4.19 14.38 7.01
N TYR A 27 3.40 13.47 6.43
CA TYR A 27 2.01 13.72 6.06
C TYR A 27 1.16 14.02 7.30
N TYR A 28 1.28 13.24 8.37
CA TYR A 28 0.53 13.49 9.60
C TYR A 28 0.86 14.87 10.19
N ARG A 29 2.14 15.28 10.17
CA ARG A 29 2.56 16.60 10.63
C ARG A 29 2.06 17.74 9.76
N GLU A 30 2.05 17.56 8.44
CA GLU A 30 1.58 18.58 7.49
C GLU A 30 0.09 18.89 7.66
N TYR A 31 -0.71 17.88 7.99
CA TYR A 31 -2.16 18.00 8.13
C TYR A 31 -2.65 18.02 9.59
N ASP A 32 -1.75 18.21 10.56
CA ASP A 32 -2.04 18.25 12.00
C ASP A 32 -2.86 17.04 12.49
N LEU A 33 -2.53 15.85 11.98
CA LEU A 33 -3.18 14.59 12.33
C LEU A 33 -2.42 13.90 13.46
N LEU A 34 -3.17 13.37 14.43
CA LEU A 34 -2.61 12.54 15.49
C LEU A 34 -2.41 11.10 14.98
N TRP A 35 -1.19 10.60 15.11
CA TRP A 35 -0.93 9.16 14.95
C TRP A 35 -1.40 8.42 16.19
N ILE A 36 -2.32 7.48 16.02
CA ILE A 36 -2.88 6.64 17.09
C ILE A 36 -2.41 5.22 16.84
N GLU A 37 -1.51 4.72 17.69
CA GLU A 37 -0.94 3.39 17.56
C GLU A 37 -1.99 2.28 17.73
N GLU A 38 -2.92 2.49 18.66
CA GLU A 38 -4.00 1.55 18.98
C GLU A 38 -4.96 1.37 17.80
N ALA A 39 -5.23 2.45 17.05
CA ALA A 39 -6.05 2.39 15.85
C ALA A 39 -5.36 1.57 14.73
N PHE A 40 -4.02 1.63 14.64
CA PHE A 40 -3.27 0.75 13.74
C PHE A 40 -3.36 -0.71 14.19
N ASP A 41 -3.18 -0.99 15.48
CA ASP A 41 -3.21 -2.34 16.02
C ASP A 41 -4.60 -2.99 15.91
N GLU A 42 -5.68 -2.21 16.08
CA GLU A 42 -7.04 -2.68 15.81
C GLU A 42 -7.23 -2.99 14.32
N ALA A 43 -6.79 -2.08 13.44
CA ALA A 43 -6.85 -2.27 11.98
C ALA A 43 -6.06 -3.49 11.50
N TRP A 44 -4.95 -3.81 12.14
CA TRP A 44 -4.16 -4.99 11.86
C TRP A 44 -4.99 -6.27 11.99
N GLY A 45 -5.84 -6.36 13.03
CA GLY A 45 -6.59 -7.57 13.36
C GLY A 45 -7.72 -7.93 12.37
N TRP A 46 -8.28 -6.95 11.64
CA TRP A 46 -9.39 -7.19 10.70
C TRP A 46 -9.02 -6.96 9.23
N ARG A 47 -7.79 -6.55 8.93
CA ARG A 47 -7.25 -6.45 7.57
C ARG A 47 -6.34 -7.63 7.28
N GLU A 48 -6.42 -8.15 6.05
CA GLU A 48 -5.43 -9.09 5.57
C GLU A 48 -4.06 -8.42 5.44
N GLN A 49 -3.01 -9.09 5.92
CA GLN A 49 -1.64 -8.60 5.87
C GLN A 49 -0.78 -9.60 5.10
N TRP A 50 0.07 -9.06 4.22
CA TRP A 50 0.88 -9.86 3.31
C TRP A 50 2.30 -9.28 3.23
N LEU A 51 3.31 -10.15 3.26
CA LEU A 51 4.70 -9.70 3.19
C LEU A 51 5.13 -9.46 1.76
N VAL A 52 5.50 -8.22 1.45
CA VAL A 52 6.15 -7.82 0.19
C VAL A 52 7.62 -7.56 0.49
N THR A 53 8.49 -8.49 0.06
CA THR A 53 9.92 -8.44 0.36
C THR A 53 10.74 -7.75 -0.73
N GLU A 54 10.24 -7.71 -1.96
CA GLU A 54 10.87 -7.04 -3.11
C GLU A 54 9.82 -6.25 -3.92
N GLY A 55 10.27 -5.22 -4.64
CA GLY A 55 9.38 -4.27 -5.30
C GLY A 55 8.40 -4.88 -6.30
N GLU A 56 8.80 -5.93 -7.03
CA GLU A 56 7.97 -6.58 -8.06
C GLU A 56 7.30 -7.88 -7.58
N THR A 57 7.46 -8.27 -6.31
CA THR A 57 6.85 -9.51 -5.77
C THR A 57 5.34 -9.54 -5.95
N LEU A 58 4.66 -8.42 -5.65
CA LEU A 58 3.20 -8.33 -5.77
C LEU A 58 2.75 -8.40 -7.24
N ALA A 59 3.44 -7.72 -8.14
CA ALA A 59 3.15 -7.75 -9.58
C ALA A 59 3.33 -9.16 -10.15
N GLY A 60 4.45 -9.82 -9.86
CA GLY A 60 4.70 -11.18 -10.32
C GLY A 60 3.74 -12.20 -9.72
N TRP A 61 3.33 -12.04 -8.45
CA TRP A 61 2.33 -12.91 -7.81
C TRP A 61 0.95 -12.78 -8.48
N ALA A 62 0.58 -11.56 -8.88
CA ALA A 62 -0.68 -11.27 -9.57
C ALA A 62 -0.69 -11.81 -11.01
N VAL A 63 0.40 -11.64 -11.77
CA VAL A 63 0.57 -12.23 -13.12
C VAL A 63 0.42 -13.76 -13.08
N GLN A 64 1.06 -14.42 -12.11
CA GLN A 64 0.95 -15.89 -11.93
C GLN A 64 -0.48 -16.38 -11.69
N ARG A 65 -1.38 -15.48 -11.28
CA ARG A 65 -2.81 -15.75 -11.03
C ARG A 65 -3.72 -15.20 -12.11
N HIS A 66 -3.16 -14.72 -13.22
CA HIS A 66 -3.91 -14.10 -14.32
C HIS A 66 -4.75 -12.89 -13.87
N LEU A 67 -4.30 -12.19 -12.82
CA LEU A 67 -4.90 -10.92 -12.41
C LEU A 67 -4.35 -9.81 -13.32
N PRO A 68 -5.21 -9.03 -14.01
CA PRO A 68 -4.78 -8.16 -15.09
C PRO A 68 -4.14 -6.85 -14.62
N LEU A 69 -4.31 -6.49 -13.35
CA LEU A 69 -3.86 -5.20 -12.82
C LEU A 69 -3.67 -5.21 -11.29
N LEU A 70 -2.87 -4.25 -10.82
CA LEU A 70 -2.87 -3.80 -9.43
C LEU A 70 -3.63 -2.49 -9.33
N ARG A 71 -4.36 -2.28 -8.24
CA ARG A 71 -5.11 -1.05 -7.97
C ARG A 71 -4.91 -0.60 -6.53
N LEU A 72 -4.77 0.72 -6.35
CA LEU A 72 -4.68 1.37 -5.05
C LEU A 72 -5.53 2.64 -5.02
N MET A 73 -5.80 3.12 -3.82
CA MET A 73 -6.30 4.46 -3.57
C MET A 73 -5.28 5.20 -2.71
N VAL A 74 -5.15 6.50 -2.96
CA VAL A 74 -4.28 7.40 -2.22
C VAL A 74 -5.01 8.70 -1.99
N PHE A 75 -4.85 9.32 -0.81
CA PHE A 75 -5.43 10.64 -0.56
C PHE A 75 -4.91 11.64 -1.59
N ASN A 76 -5.78 12.50 -2.13
CA ASN A 76 -5.39 13.54 -3.08
C ASN A 76 -4.42 14.58 -2.49
N SER A 77 -4.41 14.69 -1.16
CA SER A 77 -3.53 15.51 -0.35
C SER A 77 -2.16 14.87 -0.08
N ASN A 78 -2.02 13.57 -0.33
CA ASN A 78 -0.75 12.85 -0.11
C ASN A 78 0.15 13.01 -1.34
N PRO A 79 1.46 13.28 -1.19
CA PRO A 79 2.39 13.42 -2.33
C PRO A 79 2.74 12.09 -3.04
N ALA A 80 2.31 10.94 -2.51
CA ALA A 80 2.60 9.61 -3.04
C ALA A 80 2.11 9.30 -4.48
N PRO A 81 1.13 10.00 -5.12
CA PRO A 81 0.81 9.77 -6.53
C PRO A 81 2.03 9.84 -7.45
N ALA A 82 2.98 10.75 -7.18
CA ALA A 82 4.22 10.85 -7.96
C ALA A 82 5.11 9.60 -7.82
N LEU A 83 5.15 9.00 -6.62
CA LEU A 83 5.84 7.73 -6.37
C LEU A 83 5.19 6.59 -7.17
N TYR A 84 3.86 6.48 -7.10
CA TYR A 84 3.14 5.43 -7.82
C TYR A 84 3.27 5.58 -9.34
N ALA A 85 3.22 6.81 -9.85
CA ALA A 85 3.41 7.10 -11.26
C ALA A 85 4.77 6.63 -11.78
N ARG A 86 5.86 6.87 -11.02
CA ARG A 86 7.20 6.35 -11.36
C ARG A 86 7.28 4.82 -11.36
N ASN A 87 6.38 4.14 -10.64
CA ASN A 87 6.27 2.69 -10.60
C ASN A 87 5.22 2.13 -11.59
N GLY A 88 4.77 2.93 -12.57
CA GLY A 88 3.89 2.48 -13.65
C GLY A 88 2.39 2.51 -13.33
N PHE A 89 1.98 3.14 -12.23
CA PHE A 89 0.57 3.38 -11.95
C PHE A 89 0.07 4.62 -12.68
N VAL A 90 -1.17 4.58 -13.16
CA VAL A 90 -1.87 5.71 -13.79
C VAL A 90 -3.14 6.03 -13.02
N ALA A 91 -3.48 7.31 -12.88
CA ALA A 91 -4.74 7.73 -12.31
C ALA A 91 -5.91 7.33 -13.24
N VAL A 92 -6.95 6.71 -12.67
CA VAL A 92 -8.12 6.22 -13.41
C VAL A 92 -9.45 6.68 -12.81
N GLY A 93 -9.39 7.52 -11.79
CA GLY A 93 -10.54 8.13 -11.16
C GLY A 93 -10.12 8.94 -9.94
N GLN A 94 -10.95 9.89 -9.57
CA GLN A 94 -10.77 10.69 -8.38
C GLN A 94 -12.15 11.05 -7.82
N ASP A 95 -12.27 11.03 -6.50
CA ASP A 95 -13.37 11.63 -5.75
C ASP A 95 -12.83 12.78 -4.86
N ASP A 96 -13.67 13.30 -3.97
CA ASP A 96 -13.33 14.44 -3.12
C ASP A 96 -12.09 14.20 -2.25
N CYS A 97 -11.77 12.95 -1.90
CA CYS A 97 -10.70 12.60 -0.97
C CYS A 97 -9.60 11.74 -1.60
N PHE A 98 -9.93 10.89 -2.58
CA PHE A 98 -9.05 9.84 -3.05
C PHE A 98 -8.80 9.90 -4.56
N ILE A 99 -7.55 9.65 -4.93
CA ILE A 99 -7.15 9.31 -6.29
C ILE A 99 -7.10 7.78 -6.37
N ARG A 100 -7.82 7.21 -7.33
CA ARG A 100 -7.73 5.80 -7.70
C ARG A 100 -6.66 5.64 -8.77
N MET A 101 -5.64 4.85 -8.48
CA MET A 101 -4.56 4.56 -9.43
C MET A 101 -4.46 3.06 -9.71
N GLN A 102 -4.05 2.70 -10.92
CA GLN A 102 -3.83 1.30 -11.29
C GLN A 102 -2.58 1.12 -12.14
N ARG A 103 -1.97 -0.06 -12.07
CA ARG A 103 -0.90 -0.52 -12.96
C ARG A 103 -1.40 -1.76 -13.69
N VAL A 104 -1.50 -1.68 -15.02
CA VAL A 104 -1.79 -2.86 -15.85
C VAL A 104 -0.56 -3.77 -15.81
N LEU A 105 -0.78 -5.05 -15.57
CA LEU A 105 0.27 -6.04 -15.58
C LEU A 105 0.30 -6.65 -16.99
N ALA A 106 1.46 -6.61 -17.65
CA ALA A 106 1.63 -7.36 -18.89
C ALA A 106 1.50 -8.85 -18.55
N GLY A 107 0.61 -9.55 -19.29
CA GLY A 107 0.42 -10.98 -19.17
C GLY A 107 1.65 -11.77 -19.61
#